data_AF-F6B4I8-F1
#
_entry.id   AF-F6B4I8-F1
#
_cell.length_a   1.000
_cell.length_b   1.000
_cell.length_c   1.000
_cell.angle_alpha   90.00
_cell.angle_beta   90.00
_cell.angle_gamma   90.00
#
_symmetry.space_group_name_H-M   'P 1'
#
loop_
_entity.id
_entity.type
_entity.pdbx_description
1 polymer ?
#
loop_
_entity_poly.entity_id
_entity_poly.type
_entity_poly.pdbx_seq_one_letter_code
_entity_poly.pdbx_strand_id
1 'polypeptide(L)'
;MVPLLDQFYYFALTIFVGMVCGFCYDLYKVTRGTLRLRRLGTALGDVLFWLMLTLVVFVLLLLGNWGEVRLYVLLGLALGAVIYLHFLSRRATSLLLWAFRVVHQFLKLLLKVFFFLVTAICFPFRILYLSIVIPLKMVAGITGKVLRGAGALVHKLVGKPISRVKRGIRGRLSSIFPIFEYKDDNK
;
A
#
# COMPACT_ATOMS: atom_id res chain seq x y z
N MET A 1 -28.65 25.83 49.29
CA MET A 1 -27.44 25.15 49.81
C MET A 1 -27.42 23.78 49.15
N VAL A 2 -26.41 23.46 48.36
CA VAL A 2 -26.36 22.17 47.64
C VAL A 2 -26.09 21.06 48.68
N PRO A 3 -26.88 19.98 48.72
CA PRO A 3 -26.67 18.86 49.62
C PRO A 3 -25.27 18.25 49.49
N LEU A 4 -24.66 17.83 50.61
CA LEU A 4 -23.33 17.19 50.64
C LEU A 4 -23.25 15.92 49.77
N LEU A 5 -24.39 15.23 49.59
CA LEU A 5 -24.51 14.06 48.72
C LEU A 5 -24.32 14.40 47.23
N ASP A 6 -24.85 15.54 46.78
CA ASP A 6 -24.69 15.97 45.38
C ASP A 6 -23.23 16.33 45.09
N GLN A 7 -22.55 16.92 46.07
CA GLN A 7 -21.13 17.27 45.95
C GLN A 7 -20.24 16.03 45.80
N PHE A 8 -20.57 14.95 46.51
CA PHE A 8 -19.92 13.64 46.35
C PHE A 8 -20.23 13.00 44.99
N TYR A 9 -21.46 13.14 44.50
CA TYR A 9 -21.86 12.63 43.20
C TYR A 9 -21.08 13.31 42.05
N TYR A 10 -20.98 14.64 42.06
CA TYR A 10 -20.18 15.38 41.08
C TYR A 10 -18.70 15.00 41.16
N PHE A 11 -18.17 14.76 42.36
CA PHE A 11 -16.79 14.31 42.53
C PHE A 11 -16.57 12.91 41.92
N ALA A 12 -17.44 11.94 42.21
CA ALA A 12 -17.36 10.61 41.62
C ALA A 12 -17.50 10.65 40.09
N LEU A 13 -18.37 11.50 39.57
CA LEU A 13 -18.54 11.71 38.13
C LEU A 13 -17.26 12.25 37.48
N THR A 14 -16.60 13.23 38.10
CA THR A 14 -15.33 13.76 37.58
C THR A 14 -14.21 12.71 37.55
N ILE A 15 -14.17 11.81 38.54
CA ILE A 15 -13.23 10.67 38.56
C ILE A 15 -13.53 9.71 37.41
N PHE A 16 -14.81 9.35 37.21
CA PHE A 16 -15.22 8.46 36.13
C PHE A 16 -14.90 9.04 34.74
N VAL A 17 -15.18 10.32 34.54
CA VAL A 17 -14.84 11.04 33.31
C VAL A 17 -13.33 11.09 33.09
N GLY A 18 -12.53 11.27 34.16
CA GLY A 18 -11.07 11.16 34.11
C GLY A 18 -10.58 9.76 33.68
N MET A 19 -11.23 8.69 34.15
CA MET A 19 -10.94 7.33 33.71
C MET A 19 -11.28 7.10 32.22
N VAL A 20 -12.43 7.60 31.76
CA VAL A 20 -12.84 7.51 30.35
C VAL A 20 -11.86 8.28 29.45
N CYS A 21 -11.39 9.45 29.88
CA CYS A 21 -10.33 10.19 29.18
C CYS A 21 -9.03 9.38 29.10
N GLY A 22 -8.63 8.74 30.21
CA GLY A 22 -7.48 7.83 30.23
C GLY A 22 -7.63 6.67 29.23
N PHE A 23 -8.83 6.09 29.12
CA PHE A 23 -9.13 5.03 28.15
C PHE A 23 -9.00 5.53 26.71
N CYS A 24 -9.56 6.70 26.40
CA CYS A 24 -9.38 7.34 25.08
C CYS A 24 -7.90 7.59 24.75
N TYR A 25 -7.08 7.97 25.74
CA TYR A 25 -5.65 8.15 25.53
C TYR A 25 -4.93 6.83 25.20
N ASP A 26 -5.29 5.71 25.83
CA ASP A 26 -4.67 4.42 25.52
C ASP A 26 -5.07 3.93 24.10
N LEU A 27 -6.32 4.19 23.69
CA LEU A 27 -6.75 3.98 22.29
C LEU A 27 -5.89 4.77 21.31
N TYR A 28 -5.65 6.06 21.60
CA TYR A 28 -4.79 6.93 20.81
C TYR A 28 -3.34 6.42 20.76
N LYS A 29 -2.79 6.02 21.90
CA LYS A 29 -1.42 5.50 22.01
C LYS A 29 -1.22 4.24 21.17
N VAL A 30 -2.17 3.32 21.16
CA VAL A 30 -2.04 2.08 20.38
C VAL A 30 -2.33 2.29 18.90
N THR A 31 -3.28 3.16 18.54
CA THR A 31 -3.42 3.56 17.13
C THR A 31 -2.14 4.21 16.60
N ARG A 32 -1.48 5.06 17.39
CA ARG A 32 -0.16 5.63 17.06
C ARG A 32 0.92 4.55 16.91
N GLY A 33 1.01 3.62 17.86
CA GLY A 33 2.01 2.54 17.84
C GLY A 33 1.83 1.57 16.68
N THR A 34 0.58 1.34 16.27
CA THR A 34 0.23 0.30 15.32
C THR A 34 0.21 0.78 13.87
N LEU A 35 -0.35 1.96 13.60
CA LEU A 35 -0.53 2.38 12.20
C LEU A 35 0.73 2.98 11.56
N ARG A 36 1.85 3.19 12.30
CA ARG A 36 3.03 3.93 11.78
C ARG A 36 2.61 5.15 10.94
N LEU A 37 1.60 5.87 11.42
CA LEU A 37 0.97 6.96 10.70
C LEU A 37 2.06 8.02 10.41
N ARG A 38 2.32 8.31 9.13
CA ARG A 38 3.26 9.38 8.70
C ARG A 38 2.96 10.67 9.48
N ARG A 39 3.94 11.59 9.59
CA ARG A 39 3.90 12.82 10.42
C ARG A 39 2.51 13.50 10.51
N LEU A 40 1.79 13.62 9.40
CA LEU A 40 0.44 14.22 9.35
C LEU A 40 -0.63 13.48 10.18
N GLY A 41 -0.64 12.15 10.15
CA GLY A 41 -1.61 11.38 10.92
C GLY A 41 -1.33 11.43 12.42
N THR A 42 -0.06 11.51 12.80
CA THR A 42 0.31 11.72 14.22
C THR A 42 -0.14 13.11 14.68
N ALA A 43 0.07 14.15 13.86
CA ALA A 43 -0.34 15.51 14.17
C ALA A 43 -1.87 15.66 14.26
N LEU A 44 -2.62 15.09 13.32
CA LEU A 44 -4.10 15.07 13.36
C LEU A 44 -4.63 14.43 14.64
N GLY A 45 -4.06 13.28 15.01
CA GLY A 45 -4.47 12.61 16.23
C GLY A 45 -4.08 13.37 17.50
N ASP A 46 -2.94 14.08 17.51
CA ASP A 46 -2.53 14.92 18.65
C ASP A 46 -3.46 16.13 18.82
N VAL A 47 -3.84 16.77 17.72
CA VAL A 47 -4.84 17.86 17.71
C VAL A 47 -6.19 17.37 18.19
N LEU A 48 -6.66 16.21 17.71
CA LEU A 48 -7.96 15.66 18.08
C LEU A 48 -7.98 15.20 19.55
N PHE A 49 -6.86 14.69 20.05
CA PHE A 49 -6.69 14.35 21.47
C PHE A 49 -6.72 15.61 22.34
N TRP A 50 -5.96 16.66 21.98
CA TRP A 50 -5.99 17.94 22.69
C TRP A 50 -7.37 18.59 22.65
N LEU A 51 -8.08 18.51 21.53
CA LEU A 51 -9.44 19.04 21.40
C LEU A 51 -10.43 18.27 22.29
N MET A 52 -10.35 16.94 22.35
CA MET A 52 -11.18 16.16 23.26
C MET A 52 -10.84 16.41 24.73
N LEU A 53 -9.56 16.52 25.07
CA LEU A 53 -9.11 16.81 26.43
C LEU A 53 -9.63 18.17 26.90
N THR A 54 -9.46 19.21 26.08
CA THR A 54 -9.95 20.56 26.38
C THR A 54 -11.47 20.61 26.44
N LEU A 55 -12.18 19.91 25.55
CA LEU A 55 -13.64 19.82 25.57
C LEU A 55 -14.15 19.17 26.86
N VAL A 56 -13.54 18.06 27.29
CA VAL A 56 -13.94 17.38 28.54
C VAL A 56 -13.69 18.27 29.76
N VAL A 57 -12.51 18.91 29.83
CA VAL A 57 -12.20 19.88 30.89
C VAL A 57 -13.25 20.99 30.89
N PHE A 58 -13.57 21.55 29.72
CA PHE A 58 -14.54 22.64 29.57
C PHE A 58 -15.96 22.26 29.98
N VAL A 59 -16.45 21.08 29.58
CA VAL A 59 -17.78 20.57 29.96
C VAL A 59 -17.87 20.35 31.47
N LEU A 60 -16.81 19.82 32.10
CA LEU A 60 -16.77 19.64 33.55
C LEU A 60 -16.76 20.97 34.31
N LEU A 61 -16.05 21.98 33.80
CA LEU A 61 -16.11 23.33 34.35
C LEU A 61 -17.51 23.93 34.26
N LEU A 62 -18.20 23.71 33.14
CA LEU A 62 -19.55 24.23 32.89
C LEU A 62 -20.59 23.55 33.80
N LEU A 63 -20.57 22.21 33.91
CA LEU A 63 -21.51 21.46 34.75
C LEU A 63 -21.25 21.65 36.25
N GLY A 64 -19.99 21.67 36.67
CA GLY A 64 -19.64 21.65 38.09
C GLY A 64 -19.80 23.02 38.76
N ASN A 65 -19.51 24.11 38.04
CA ASN A 65 -19.34 25.42 38.66
C ASN A 65 -19.75 26.59 37.76
N TRP A 66 -20.61 26.38 36.76
CA TRP A 66 -21.04 27.46 35.83
C TRP A 66 -19.87 28.13 35.11
N GLY A 67 -18.73 27.44 34.94
CA GLY A 67 -17.52 27.98 34.30
C GLY A 67 -16.48 28.55 35.26
N GLU A 68 -16.68 28.55 36.58
CA GLU A 68 -15.61 28.88 37.53
C GLU A 68 -14.55 27.78 37.61
N VAL A 69 -13.29 28.15 37.36
CA VAL A 69 -12.13 27.24 37.41
C VAL A 69 -11.79 26.89 38.86
N ARG A 70 -12.40 25.82 39.38
CA ARG A 70 -12.10 25.30 40.71
C ARG A 70 -11.10 24.15 40.66
N LEU A 71 -10.06 24.27 41.48
CA LEU A 71 -8.88 23.39 41.47
C LEU A 71 -9.20 21.91 41.71
N TYR A 72 -10.26 21.60 42.47
CA TYR A 72 -10.66 20.22 42.80
C TYR A 72 -11.17 19.43 41.59
N VAL A 73 -11.78 20.09 40.59
CA VAL A 73 -12.22 19.42 39.35
C VAL A 73 -11.01 19.02 38.51
N LEU A 74 -10.02 19.92 38.42
CA LEU A 74 -8.77 19.68 37.70
C LEU A 74 -7.97 18.56 38.37
N LEU A 75 -7.87 18.58 39.70
CA LEU A 75 -7.21 17.55 40.50
C LEU A 75 -7.91 16.19 40.35
N GLY A 76 -9.25 16.15 40.35
CA GLY A 76 -10.02 14.91 40.16
C GLY A 76 -9.81 14.29 38.79
N LEU A 77 -9.79 15.11 37.73
CA LEU A 77 -9.49 14.66 36.37
C LEU A 77 -8.04 14.15 36.27
N ALA A 78 -7.08 14.90 36.81
CA ALA A 78 -5.67 14.52 36.81
C ALA A 78 -5.44 13.22 37.57
N LEU A 79 -6.03 13.06 38.76
CA LEU A 79 -5.97 11.82 39.54
C LEU A 79 -6.60 10.65 38.81
N GLY A 80 -7.82 10.81 38.26
CA GLY A 80 -8.50 9.77 37.50
C GLY A 80 -7.69 9.31 36.27
N ALA A 81 -7.10 10.27 35.55
CA ALA A 81 -6.22 9.98 34.42
C ALA A 81 -4.92 9.27 34.86
N VAL A 82 -4.26 9.74 35.92
CA VAL A 82 -3.00 9.13 36.42
C VAL A 82 -3.25 7.71 36.93
N ILE A 83 -4.33 7.48 37.69
CA ILE A 83 -4.71 6.15 38.17
C ILE A 83 -4.93 5.22 36.99
N TYR A 84 -5.67 5.66 35.97
CA TYR A 84 -5.92 4.87 34.77
C TYR A 84 -4.63 4.55 34.00
N LEU A 85 -3.78 5.56 33.77
CA LEU A 85 -2.53 5.39 33.02
C LEU A 85 -1.53 4.50 33.76
N HIS A 86 -1.46 4.58 35.09
CA HIS A 86 -0.49 3.82 35.87
C HIS A 86 -0.91 2.36 36.06
N PHE A 87 -2.18 2.10 36.40
CA PHE A 87 -2.66 0.74 36.67
C PHE A 87 -3.10 -0.01 35.42
N LEU A 88 -3.73 0.67 34.47
CA LEU A 88 -4.42 0.01 33.35
C LEU A 88 -3.67 0.08 32.02
N SER A 89 -2.72 1.02 31.83
CA SER A 89 -2.05 1.16 30.53
C SER A 89 -1.30 -0.11 30.11
N ARG A 90 -0.66 -0.85 31.03
CA ARG A 90 0.03 -2.12 30.66
C ARG A 90 -0.92 -3.19 30.14
N ARG A 91 -2.10 -3.34 30.77
CA ARG A 91 -3.10 -4.32 30.34
C ARG A 91 -3.82 -3.87 29.08
N ALA A 92 -4.18 -2.59 29.01
CA ALA A 92 -4.90 -2.01 27.88
C ALA A 92 -4.04 -2.02 26.60
N THR A 93 -2.75 -1.62 26.66
CA THR A 93 -1.83 -1.75 25.51
C THR A 93 -1.64 -3.20 25.08
N SER A 94 -1.51 -4.15 26.02
CA SER A 94 -1.34 -5.57 25.69
C SER A 94 -2.58 -6.17 25.02
N LEU A 95 -3.78 -5.83 25.52
CA LEU A 95 -5.05 -6.26 24.94
C LEU A 95 -5.24 -5.68 23.54
N LEU A 96 -4.91 -4.41 23.34
CA LEU A 96 -5.13 -3.75 22.07
C LEU A 96 -4.11 -4.21 21.00
N LEU A 97 -2.87 -4.51 21.38
CA LEU A 97 -1.90 -5.21 20.52
C LEU A 97 -2.32 -6.64 20.20
N TRP A 98 -2.96 -7.34 21.14
CA TRP A 98 -3.54 -8.66 20.88
C TRP A 98 -4.70 -8.58 19.90
N ALA A 99 -5.64 -7.66 20.12
CA ALA A 99 -6.78 -7.40 19.23
C ALA A 99 -6.30 -7.08 17.81
N PHE A 100 -5.28 -6.21 17.68
CA PHE A 100 -4.76 -5.87 16.36
C PHE A 100 -4.09 -7.07 15.66
N ARG A 101 -3.35 -7.90 16.40
CA ARG A 101 -2.79 -9.16 15.86
C ARG A 101 -3.88 -10.09 15.38
N VAL A 102 -4.95 -10.25 16.16
CA VAL A 102 -6.11 -11.08 15.79
C VAL A 102 -6.73 -10.55 14.50
N VAL A 103 -7.03 -9.24 14.42
CA VAL A 103 -7.61 -8.62 13.22
C VAL A 103 -6.70 -8.79 11.99
N HIS A 104 -5.39 -8.57 12.13
CA HIS A 104 -4.45 -8.76 11.02
C HIS A 104 -4.42 -10.22 10.54
N GLN A 105 -4.45 -11.17 11.48
CA GLN A 105 -4.44 -12.59 11.18
C GLN A 105 -5.74 -13.04 10.50
N PHE A 106 -6.88 -12.50 10.94
CA PHE A 106 -8.18 -12.68 10.28
C PHE A 106 -8.19 -12.10 8.86
N LEU A 107 -7.69 -10.88 8.66
CA LEU A 107 -7.66 -10.25 7.34
C LEU A 107 -6.73 -11.01 6.38
N LYS A 108 -5.58 -11.47 6.87
CA LYS A 108 -4.66 -12.30 6.08
C LYS A 108 -5.29 -13.64 5.70
N LEU A 109 -6.04 -14.25 6.61
CA LEU A 109 -6.80 -15.47 6.32
C LEU A 109 -7.85 -15.20 5.25
N LEU A 110 -8.61 -14.11 5.38
CA LEU A 110 -9.66 -13.72 4.44
C LEU A 110 -9.09 -13.47 3.03
N LEU A 111 -7.98 -12.74 2.92
CA LEU A 111 -7.28 -12.53 1.65
C LEU A 111 -6.73 -13.83 1.07
N LYS A 112 -6.22 -14.74 1.92
CA LYS A 112 -5.73 -16.04 1.46
C LYS A 112 -6.86 -16.89 0.91
N VAL A 113 -8.02 -16.91 1.57
CA VAL A 113 -9.23 -17.60 1.11
C VAL A 113 -9.74 -16.98 -0.19
N PHE A 114 -9.78 -15.64 -0.28
CA PHE A 114 -10.18 -14.94 -1.49
C PHE A 114 -9.25 -15.26 -2.68
N PHE A 115 -7.93 -15.19 -2.47
CA PHE A 115 -6.96 -15.51 -3.52
C PHE A 115 -7.04 -16.99 -3.92
N PHE A 116 -7.30 -17.88 -2.97
CA PHE A 116 -7.54 -19.29 -3.24
C PHE A 116 -8.80 -19.49 -4.10
N LEU A 117 -9.89 -18.79 -3.80
CA LEU A 117 -11.13 -18.85 -4.57
C LEU A 117 -10.95 -18.29 -5.99
N VAL A 118 -10.31 -17.13 -6.13
CA VAL A 118 -9.97 -16.54 -7.43
C VAL A 118 -9.06 -17.47 -8.22
N THR A 119 -8.03 -18.03 -7.58
CA THR A 119 -7.15 -19.03 -8.21
C THR A 119 -7.95 -20.24 -8.68
N ALA A 120 -8.83 -20.79 -7.85
CA ALA A 120 -9.64 -21.95 -8.19
C ALA A 120 -10.57 -21.68 -9.39
N ILE A 121 -11.19 -20.50 -9.45
CA ILE A 121 -12.07 -20.09 -10.55
C ILE A 121 -11.28 -19.79 -11.84
N CYS A 122 -10.11 -19.13 -11.74
CA CYS A 122 -9.28 -18.80 -12.91
C CYS A 122 -8.41 -19.96 -13.40
N PHE A 123 -8.22 -21.01 -12.58
CA PHE A 123 -7.45 -22.20 -12.95
C PHE A 123 -7.93 -22.88 -14.25
N PRO A 124 -9.24 -23.15 -14.45
CA PRO A 124 -9.72 -23.73 -15.72
C PRO A 124 -9.45 -22.81 -16.92
N PHE A 125 -9.59 -21.49 -16.75
CA PHE A 125 -9.26 -20.52 -17.82
C PHE A 125 -7.78 -20.54 -18.17
N ARG A 126 -6.88 -20.69 -17.19
CA ARG A 126 -5.44 -20.79 -17.42
C ARG A 126 -5.09 -22.06 -18.21
N ILE A 127 -5.71 -23.19 -17.91
CA ILE A 127 -5.53 -24.44 -18.67
C ILE A 127 -6.04 -24.27 -20.10
N LEU A 128 -7.22 -23.69 -20.29
CA LEU A 128 -7.78 -23.44 -21.61
C LEU A 128 -6.89 -22.52 -22.46
N TYR A 129 -6.42 -21.41 -21.89
CA TYR A 129 -5.48 -20.51 -22.55
C TYR A 129 -4.18 -21.23 -22.93
N LEU A 130 -3.64 -22.06 -22.03
CA LEU A 130 -2.44 -22.83 -22.29
C LEU A 130 -2.65 -23.84 -23.44
N SER A 131 -3.80 -24.53 -23.46
CA SER A 131 -4.18 -25.46 -24.52
C SER A 131 -4.28 -24.78 -25.90
N ILE A 132 -4.62 -23.49 -25.97
CA ILE A 132 -4.71 -22.72 -27.23
C ILE A 132 -3.35 -22.14 -27.64
N VAL A 133 -2.57 -21.62 -26.68
CA VAL A 133 -1.30 -20.95 -27.00
C VAL A 133 -0.18 -21.93 -27.37
N ILE A 134 -0.14 -23.11 -26.77
CA ILE A 134 0.85 -24.15 -27.11
C ILE A 134 0.82 -24.52 -28.61
N PRO A 135 -0.33 -24.91 -29.21
CA PRO A 135 -0.36 -25.26 -30.62
C PRO A 135 -0.07 -24.06 -31.52
N LEU A 136 -0.53 -22.86 -31.15
CA LEU A 136 -0.27 -21.65 -31.91
C LEU A 136 1.23 -21.32 -31.96
N LYS A 137 1.95 -21.46 -30.84
CA LYS A 137 3.41 -21.28 -30.78
C LYS A 137 4.17 -22.32 -31.61
N MET A 138 3.71 -23.57 -31.62
CA MET A 138 4.31 -24.62 -32.47
C MET A 138 4.11 -24.32 -33.96
N VAL A 139 2.90 -23.93 -34.36
CA VAL A 139 2.60 -23.54 -35.76
C VAL A 139 3.43 -22.33 -36.17
N ALA A 140 3.47 -21.27 -35.35
CA ALA A 140 4.29 -20.09 -35.63
C ALA A 140 5.80 -20.43 -35.75
N GLY A 141 6.29 -21.37 -34.93
CA GLY A 141 7.67 -21.86 -35.00
C GLY A 141 7.97 -22.62 -36.29
N ILE A 142 7.03 -23.42 -36.78
CA ILE A 142 7.16 -24.16 -38.05
C ILE A 142 7.13 -23.17 -39.22
N THR A 143 6.13 -22.29 -39.29
CA THR A 143 6.00 -21.29 -40.37
C THR A 143 7.23 -20.36 -40.41
N GLY A 144 7.76 -19.96 -39.25
CA GLY A 144 8.98 -19.16 -39.17
C GLY A 144 10.24 -19.89 -39.68
N LYS A 145 10.37 -21.20 -39.43
CA LYS A 145 11.47 -22.01 -39.99
C LYS A 145 11.33 -22.17 -41.51
N VAL A 146 10.12 -22.42 -42.00
CA VAL A 146 9.83 -22.54 -43.44
C VAL A 146 10.10 -21.23 -44.17
N LEU A 147 9.66 -20.10 -43.63
CA LEU A 147 9.90 -18.77 -44.22
C LEU A 147 11.38 -18.39 -44.25
N ARG A 148 12.14 -18.68 -43.18
CA ARG A 148 13.59 -18.48 -43.18
C ARG A 148 14.32 -19.41 -44.15
N GLY A 149 13.88 -20.67 -44.26
CA GLY A 149 14.40 -21.62 -45.24
C GLY A 149 14.12 -21.20 -46.69
N ALA A 150 12.89 -20.75 -46.97
CA ALA A 150 12.50 -20.20 -48.26
C ALA A 150 13.27 -18.91 -48.58
N GLY A 151 13.43 -17.98 -47.61
CA GLY A 151 14.25 -16.79 -47.77
C GLY A 151 15.72 -17.09 -48.04
N ALA A 152 16.29 -18.11 -47.38
CA ALA A 152 17.65 -18.57 -47.64
C ALA A 152 17.81 -19.19 -49.05
N LEU A 153 16.80 -19.92 -49.54
CA LEU A 153 16.77 -20.47 -50.89
C LEU A 153 16.62 -19.39 -51.96
N VAL A 154 15.72 -18.42 -51.75
CA VAL A 154 15.58 -17.25 -52.62
C VAL A 154 16.88 -16.46 -52.67
N HIS A 155 17.52 -16.20 -51.54
CA HIS A 155 18.82 -15.54 -51.52
C HIS A 155 19.92 -16.34 -52.24
N LYS A 156 19.90 -17.68 -52.14
CA LYS A 156 20.88 -18.56 -52.81
C LYS A 156 20.65 -18.65 -54.33
N LEU A 157 19.39 -18.62 -54.77
CA LEU A 157 19.00 -18.70 -56.19
C LEU A 157 19.04 -17.34 -56.89
N VAL A 158 18.64 -16.26 -56.23
CA VAL A 158 18.54 -14.90 -56.80
C VAL A 158 19.76 -14.04 -56.46
N GLY A 159 20.32 -14.17 -55.25
CA GLY A 159 21.46 -13.34 -54.79
C GLY A 159 22.82 -13.70 -55.41
N LYS A 160 23.07 -14.99 -55.71
CA LYS A 160 24.30 -15.43 -56.40
C LYS A 160 24.41 -14.96 -57.85
N PRO A 161 23.37 -15.03 -58.71
CA PRO A 161 23.45 -14.49 -60.06
C PRO A 161 23.44 -12.96 -60.08
N ILE A 162 22.64 -12.29 -59.23
CA ILE A 162 22.58 -10.81 -59.17
C ILE A 162 23.94 -10.21 -58.78
N SER A 163 24.64 -10.79 -57.81
CA SER A 163 25.96 -10.30 -57.39
C SER A 163 27.04 -10.52 -58.45
N ARG A 164 26.98 -11.62 -59.24
CA ARG A 164 27.89 -11.84 -60.38
C ARG A 164 27.60 -10.89 -61.55
N VAL A 165 26.33 -10.68 -61.89
CA VAL A 165 25.92 -9.75 -62.95
C VAL A 165 26.32 -8.31 -62.58
N LYS A 166 26.09 -7.90 -61.32
CA LYS A 166 26.53 -6.58 -60.83
C LYS A 166 28.05 -6.41 -60.92
N ARG A 167 28.84 -7.44 -60.60
CA ARG A 167 30.32 -7.39 -60.68
C ARG A 167 30.82 -7.38 -62.13
N GLY A 168 30.18 -8.12 -63.03
CA GLY A 168 30.49 -8.13 -64.46
C GLY A 168 30.12 -6.83 -65.19
N ILE A 169 29.00 -6.21 -64.82
CA ILE A 169 28.60 -4.89 -65.33
C ILE A 169 29.54 -3.81 -64.77
N ARG A 170 29.90 -3.86 -63.47
CA ARG A 170 30.85 -2.90 -62.86
C ARG A 170 32.24 -2.95 -63.52
N GLY A 171 32.75 -4.15 -63.82
CA GLY A 171 34.03 -4.32 -64.54
C GLY A 171 34.01 -3.88 -66.01
N ARG A 172 32.84 -3.95 -66.68
CA ARG A 172 32.66 -3.41 -68.04
C ARG A 172 32.45 -1.91 -68.06
N LEU A 173 31.81 -1.34 -67.03
CA LEU A 173 31.64 0.11 -66.90
C LEU A 173 32.97 0.80 -66.58
N SER A 174 33.80 0.21 -65.72
CA SER A 174 35.11 0.79 -65.34
C SER A 174 36.11 0.85 -66.49
N SER A 175 36.00 -0.05 -67.48
CA SER A 175 36.84 0.01 -68.69
C SER A 175 36.39 1.05 -69.72
N ILE A 176 35.12 1.49 -69.68
CA ILE A 176 34.55 2.45 -70.64
C ILE A 176 34.57 3.87 -70.07
N PHE A 177 34.45 4.03 -68.74
CA PHE A 177 34.48 5.32 -68.07
C PHE A 177 35.38 5.30 -66.82
N PRO A 178 36.64 5.79 -66.89
CA PRO A 178 37.54 5.87 -65.72
C PRO A 178 37.13 6.93 -64.68
N ILE A 179 36.00 7.63 -64.89
CA ILE A 179 35.55 8.75 -64.04
C ILE A 179 34.86 8.27 -62.74
N PHE A 180 34.53 6.99 -62.60
CA PHE A 180 33.76 6.48 -61.46
C PHE A 180 34.59 5.95 -60.28
N GLU A 181 35.92 6.12 -60.28
CA GLU A 181 36.83 5.54 -59.26
C GLU A 181 36.98 6.37 -57.98
N TYR A 182 36.12 7.37 -57.73
CA TYR A 182 36.27 8.27 -56.55
C TYR A 182 35.37 7.96 -55.35
N LYS A 183 34.58 6.88 -55.34
CA LYS A 183 33.69 6.64 -54.18
C LYS A 183 33.41 5.17 -53.93
N ASP A 184 34.25 4.54 -53.09
CA ASP A 184 33.85 3.47 -52.17
C ASP A 184 35.03 3.05 -51.26
N ASP A 185 35.52 3.97 -50.41
CA ASP A 185 36.20 3.62 -49.15
C ASP A 185 35.23 3.91 -48.00
N ASN A 186 34.44 2.89 -47.63
CA ASN A 186 33.89 2.63 -46.29
C ASN A 186 32.60 1.79 -46.40
N LYS A 187 32.73 0.48 -46.22
CA LYS A 187 31.97 -0.34 -45.24
C LYS A 187 32.24 -1.82 -45.45
#